data_AF-A0A1G9CQ14-F1
#
_entry.id   AF-A0A1G9CQ14-F1
#
_cell.length_a   1.000
_cell.length_b   1.000
_cell.length_c   1.000
_cell.angle_alpha   90.00
_cell.angle_beta   90.00
_cell.angle_gamma   90.00
#
_symmetry.space_group_name_H-M   'P 1'
#
loop_
_entity.id
_entity.type
_entity.pdbx_description
1 polymer ?
#
loop_
_entity_poly.entity_id
_entity_poly.type
_entity_poly.pdbx_seq_one_letter_code
_entity_poly.pdbx_strand_id
1 'polypeptide(L)'
;MDESTDAAIAAGFRPVLALVEECERLGELLDRLEHATDPAELAERDAAGERFAFLNEEICRATAKALKEIGLWHGAAMIDAGLAIPNEVWEDLVEQYPPYPPAAPVIELEPRRSWRA
;
A
#
# COMPACT_ATOMS: atom_id res chain seq x y z
N MET A 1 -8.84 -13.37 22.20
CA MET A 1 -7.68 -12.69 21.60
C MET A 1 -7.03 -11.97 22.76
N ASP A 2 -5.79 -12.32 23.08
CA ASP A 2 -5.06 -11.77 24.21
C ASP A 2 -4.49 -10.40 23.81
N GLU A 3 -4.69 -9.35 24.62
CA GLU A 3 -4.18 -7.98 24.36
C GLU A 3 -2.67 -7.96 24.06
N SER A 4 -1.93 -8.95 24.58
CA SER A 4 -0.50 -9.14 24.29
C SER A 4 -0.22 -9.46 22.82
N THR A 5 -1.13 -10.15 22.13
CA THR A 5 -0.98 -10.54 20.71
C THR A 5 -1.26 -9.35 19.79
N ASP A 6 -2.30 -8.57 20.10
CA ASP A 6 -2.67 -7.39 19.29
C ASP A 6 -1.59 -6.31 19.35
N ALA A 7 -0.99 -6.10 20.54
CA ALA A 7 0.12 -5.17 20.70
C ALA A 7 1.36 -5.59 19.89
N ALA A 8 1.67 -6.88 19.82
CA ALA A 8 2.78 -7.41 19.03
C ALA A 8 2.54 -7.24 17.53
N ILE A 9 1.31 -7.50 17.06
CA ILE A 9 0.91 -7.27 15.67
C ILE A 9 1.04 -5.77 15.33
N ALA A 10 0.50 -4.89 16.17
CA ALA A 10 0.58 -3.45 15.95
C ALA A 10 2.03 -2.94 15.92
N ALA A 11 2.91 -3.49 16.78
CA ALA A 11 4.32 -3.14 16.78
C ALA A 11 5.02 -3.58 15.48
N GLY A 12 4.74 -4.79 15.00
CA GLY A 12 5.32 -5.33 13.75
C GLY A 12 4.88 -4.55 12.51
N PHE A 13 3.65 -4.05 12.48
CA PHE A 13 3.11 -3.29 11.35
C PHE A 13 3.37 -1.78 11.40
N ARG A 14 3.86 -1.22 12.51
CA ARG A 14 4.16 0.22 12.62
C ARG A 14 5.08 0.75 11.50
N PRO A 15 6.14 0.05 11.07
CA PRO A 15 6.96 0.49 9.93
C PRO A 15 6.19 0.52 8.62
N VAL A 16 5.27 -0.42 8.41
CA VAL A 16 4.40 -0.47 7.22
C VAL A 16 3.49 0.75 7.19
N LEU A 17 2.86 1.07 8.33
CA LEU A 17 1.97 2.23 8.47
C LEU A 17 2.71 3.54 8.17
N ALA A 18 3.94 3.71 8.67
CA ALA A 18 4.73 4.90 8.38
C ALA A 18 5.03 5.08 6.88
N LEU A 19 5.28 3.98 6.16
CA LEU A 19 5.48 4.02 4.70
C LEU A 19 4.18 4.32 3.94
N VAL A 20 3.05 3.79 4.41
CA VAL A 20 1.72 4.11 3.83
C VAL A 20 1.38 5.58 4.05
N GLU A 21 1.61 6.14 5.23
CA GLU A 21 1.42 7.57 5.52
C GLU A 21 2.35 8.45 4.68
N GLU A 22 3.57 8.00 4.38
CA GLU A 22 4.44 8.69 3.43
C GLU A 22 3.87 8.65 2.01
N CYS A 23 3.38 7.49 1.58
CA CYS A 23 2.77 7.29 0.27
C CYS A 23 1.54 8.22 0.08
N GLU A 24 0.65 8.28 1.06
CA GLU A 24 -0.51 9.17 1.06
C GLU A 24 -0.09 10.64 0.93
N ARG A 25 0.87 11.11 1.74
CA ARG A 25 1.36 12.50 1.67
C ARG A 25 2.01 12.83 0.32
N LEU A 26 2.73 11.88 -0.27
CA LEU A 26 3.32 12.09 -1.61
C LEU A 26 2.25 12.08 -2.71
N GLY A 27 1.19 11.27 -2.57
CA GLY A 27 0.03 11.33 -3.46
C GLY A 27 -0.63 12.71 -3.44
N GLU A 28 -0.92 13.25 -2.25
CA GLU A 28 -1.47 14.61 -2.10
C GLU A 28 -0.53 15.69 -2.67
N LEU A 29 0.78 15.50 -2.52
CA LEU A 29 1.79 16.39 -3.10
C LEU A 29 1.76 16.36 -4.63
N LEU A 30 1.71 15.16 -5.23
CA LEU A 30 1.67 14.97 -6.67
C LEU A 30 0.38 15.55 -7.27
N ASP A 31 -0.75 15.34 -6.62
CA ASP A 31 -2.04 15.93 -7.04
C ASP A 31 -1.98 17.46 -7.02
N ARG A 32 -1.39 18.05 -5.96
CA ARG A 32 -1.22 19.51 -5.87
C ARG A 32 -0.30 20.06 -6.97
N LEU A 33 0.70 19.29 -7.39
CA LEU A 33 1.71 19.70 -8.38
C LEU A 33 1.38 19.23 -9.81
N GLU A 34 0.18 18.69 -10.06
CA GLU A 34 -0.21 18.16 -11.38
C GLU A 34 -0.04 19.19 -12.51
N HIS A 35 -0.34 20.46 -12.21
CA HIS A 35 -0.28 21.57 -13.16
C HIS A 35 0.87 22.55 -12.87
N ALA A 36 1.87 22.12 -12.11
CA ALA A 36 3.09 22.90 -11.88
C ALA A 36 3.71 23.32 -13.21
N THR A 37 4.08 24.60 -13.31
CA THR A 37 4.74 25.16 -14.50
C THR A 37 6.05 25.84 -14.18
N ASP A 38 6.29 26.18 -12.92
CA ASP A 38 7.57 26.72 -12.52
C ASP A 38 8.62 25.61 -12.34
N PRO A 39 9.91 25.89 -12.62
CA PRO A 39 10.96 24.88 -12.56
C PRO A 39 11.19 24.26 -11.17
N ALA A 40 10.87 24.97 -10.08
CA ALA A 40 11.09 24.46 -8.74
C ALA A 40 10.00 23.46 -8.35
N GLU A 41 8.74 23.79 -8.63
CA GLU A 41 7.61 22.89 -8.44
C GLU A 41 7.72 21.64 -9.33
N LEU A 42 8.23 21.77 -10.57
CA LEU A 42 8.50 20.62 -11.43
C LEU A 42 9.56 19.69 -10.83
N ALA A 43 10.65 20.26 -10.30
CA ALA A 43 11.68 19.45 -9.64
C ALA A 43 11.17 18.76 -8.37
N GLU A 44 10.31 19.43 -7.59
CA GLU A 44 9.65 18.83 -6.43
C GLU A 44 8.71 17.69 -6.84
N ARG A 45 7.91 17.89 -7.89
CA ARG A 45 7.01 16.86 -8.43
C ARG A 45 7.79 15.64 -8.91
N ASP A 46 8.86 15.84 -9.66
CA ASP A 46 9.65 14.73 -10.20
C ASP A 46 10.32 13.94 -9.06
N ALA A 47 10.88 14.62 -8.05
CA ALA A 47 11.43 13.96 -6.86
C ALA A 47 10.36 13.20 -6.05
N ALA A 48 9.16 13.78 -5.90
CA ALA A 48 8.03 13.12 -5.26
C ALA A 48 7.58 11.88 -6.04
N GLY A 49 7.54 11.97 -7.37
CA GLY A 49 7.17 10.86 -8.26
C GLY A 49 8.17 9.72 -8.20
N GLU A 50 9.47 10.02 -8.21
CA GLU A 50 10.53 9.03 -8.00
C GLU A 50 10.36 8.33 -6.65
N ARG A 51 10.20 9.08 -5.55
CA ARG A 51 10.00 8.48 -4.22
C ARG A 51 8.72 7.63 -4.15
N PHE A 52 7.62 8.12 -4.72
CA PHE A 52 6.34 7.43 -4.77
C PHE A 52 6.44 6.08 -5.50
N ALA A 53 7.19 6.03 -6.62
CA ALA A 53 7.42 4.80 -7.37
C ALA A 53 8.16 3.72 -6.53
N PHE A 54 9.11 4.12 -5.69
CA PHE A 54 9.84 3.18 -4.82
C PHE A 54 9.01 2.72 -3.59
N LEU A 55 8.09 3.55 -3.10
CA LEU A 55 7.34 3.26 -1.87
C LEU A 55 6.49 2.00 -1.97
N ASN A 56 5.88 1.72 -3.12
CA ASN A 56 5.07 0.51 -3.29
C ASN A 56 5.88 -0.76 -3.02
N GLU A 57 7.09 -0.84 -3.56
CA GLU A 57 7.99 -1.98 -3.33
C GLU A 57 8.43 -2.05 -1.86
N GLU A 58 8.78 -0.92 -1.24
CA GLU A 58 9.16 -0.86 0.18
C GLU A 58 8.02 -1.29 1.11
N ILE A 59 6.79 -0.85 0.84
CA ILE A 59 5.58 -1.25 1.58
C ILE A 59 5.38 -2.75 1.47
N CYS A 60 5.47 -3.32 0.26
CA CYS A 60 5.36 -4.77 0.06
C CYS A 60 6.44 -5.52 0.86
N ARG A 61 7.70 -5.11 0.77
CA ARG A 61 8.81 -5.74 1.51
C ARG A 61 8.62 -5.66 3.02
N ALA A 62 8.22 -4.50 3.54
CA ALA A 62 7.95 -4.28 4.95
C ALA A 62 6.76 -5.13 5.42
N THR A 63 5.71 -5.24 4.60
CA THR A 63 4.53 -6.07 4.88
C THR A 63 4.89 -7.55 4.93
N ALA A 64 5.65 -8.05 3.95
CA ALA A 64 6.11 -9.44 3.94
C ALA A 64 6.95 -9.75 5.19
N LYS A 65 7.82 -8.82 5.61
CA LYS A 65 8.59 -8.95 6.84
C LYS A 65 7.69 -9.00 8.08
N ALA A 66 6.74 -8.07 8.22
CA ALA A 66 5.83 -8.04 9.36
C ALA A 66 5.00 -9.34 9.47
N LEU A 67 4.51 -9.85 8.33
CA LEU A 67 3.77 -11.13 8.27
C LEU A 67 4.63 -12.32 8.71
N LYS A 68 5.90 -12.37 8.31
CA LYS A 68 6.87 -13.39 8.76
C LYS A 68 7.03 -13.35 10.28
N GLU A 69 7.21 -12.16 10.86
CA GLU A 69 7.42 -11.98 12.31
C GLU A 69 6.22 -12.45 13.16
N ILE A 70 5.00 -12.38 12.63
CA ILE A 70 3.79 -12.86 13.32
C ILE A 70 3.35 -14.28 12.90
N GLY A 71 4.16 -14.99 12.11
CA GLY A 71 3.90 -16.37 11.69
C GLY A 71 2.92 -16.55 10.52
N LEU A 72 2.55 -15.49 9.81
CA LEU A 72 1.69 -15.52 8.62
C LEU A 72 2.49 -15.76 7.33
N TRP A 73 3.23 -16.87 7.30
CA TRP A 73 4.20 -17.20 6.24
C TRP A 73 3.60 -17.30 4.84
N HIS A 74 2.36 -17.79 4.71
CA HIS A 74 1.71 -17.91 3.40
C HIS A 74 1.44 -16.55 2.76
N GLY A 75 0.94 -15.57 3.54
CA GLY A 75 0.73 -14.21 3.05
C GLY A 75 2.05 -13.54 2.67
N ALA A 76 3.09 -13.73 3.48
CA ALA A 76 4.41 -13.21 3.17
C ALA A 76 5.00 -13.81 1.88
N ALA A 77 4.83 -15.13 1.67
CA ALA A 77 5.30 -15.81 0.47
C ALA A 77 4.58 -15.35 -0.80
N MET A 78 3.29 -15.02 -0.73
CA MET A 78 2.56 -14.43 -1.86
C MET A 78 3.12 -13.06 -2.25
N ILE A 79 3.46 -12.23 -1.26
CA ILE A 79 4.07 -10.91 -1.52
C ILE A 79 5.49 -11.10 -2.10
N ASP A 80 6.31 -11.97 -1.51
CA ASP A 80 7.65 -12.26 -2.02
C ASP A 80 7.60 -12.78 -3.47
N ALA A 81 6.63 -13.63 -3.80
CA ALA A 81 6.42 -14.14 -5.15
C ALA A 81 6.02 -13.03 -6.12
N GLY A 82 5.12 -12.12 -5.71
CA GLY A 82 4.75 -10.95 -6.51
C GLY A 82 5.94 -10.03 -6.78
N LEU A 83 6.76 -9.75 -5.76
CA LEU A 83 7.97 -8.94 -5.87
C LEU A 83 9.07 -9.57 -6.73
N ALA A 84 9.01 -10.89 -6.97
CA ALA A 84 9.95 -11.57 -7.84
C ALA A 84 9.55 -11.53 -9.33
N ILE A 85 8.34 -11.07 -9.65
CA ILE A 85 7.86 -10.92 -11.02
C ILE A 85 8.51 -9.66 -11.63
N PRO A 86 9.17 -9.76 -12.79
CA PRO A 86 9.69 -8.58 -13.48
C PRO A 86 8.57 -7.60 -13.83
N ASN A 87 8.83 -6.29 -13.71
CA ASN A 87 7.78 -5.28 -13.90
C ASN A 87 7.11 -5.36 -15.30
N GLU A 88 7.90 -5.68 -16.34
CA GLU A 88 7.41 -5.91 -17.71
C GLU A 88 6.36 -7.03 -17.78
N VAL A 89 6.52 -8.08 -16.96
CA VAL A 89 5.58 -9.20 -16.88
C VAL A 89 4.39 -8.84 -15.99
N TRP A 90 4.60 -7.99 -14.99
CA TRP A 90 3.55 -7.54 -14.09
C TRP A 90 2.51 -6.69 -14.82
N GLU A 91 2.93 -5.77 -15.68
CA GLU A 91 2.03 -4.94 -16.49
C GLU A 91 1.10 -5.81 -17.37
N ASP A 92 1.66 -6.81 -18.07
CA ASP A 92 0.91 -7.78 -18.86
C ASP A 92 -0.08 -8.60 -18.00
N LEU A 93 0.34 -8.98 -16.78
CA LEU A 93 -0.51 -9.73 -15.85
C LEU A 93 -1.67 -8.90 -15.31
N VAL A 94 -1.45 -7.62 -15.02
CA VAL A 94 -2.51 -6.70 -14.58
C VAL A 94 -3.52 -6.45 -15.70
N GLU A 95 -3.08 -6.36 -16.95
CA GLU A 95 -4.00 -6.24 -18.10
C GLU A 95 -4.84 -7.51 -18.28
N GLN A 96 -4.22 -8.69 -18.17
CA GLN A 96 -4.91 -9.98 -18.32
C GLN A 96 -5.81 -10.33 -17.13
N TYR A 97 -5.40 -9.95 -15.92
CA TYR A 97 -6.06 -10.24 -14.65
C TYR A 97 -6.17 -8.97 -13.81
N PRO A 98 -7.08 -8.04 -14.16
CA PRO A 98 -7.21 -6.78 -13.44
C PRO A 98 -7.59 -7.03 -11.97
N PRO A 99 -7.06 -6.24 -11.02
CA PRO A 99 -7.34 -6.41 -9.60
C PRO A 99 -8.84 -6.30 -9.33
N TYR A 100 -9.38 -7.24 -8.56
CA TYR A 100 -10.79 -7.26 -8.18
C TYR A 100 -11.01 -6.41 -6.93
N PRO A 101 -12.07 -5.59 -6.88
CA PRO A 101 -13.04 -5.36 -7.95
C PRO A 101 -12.55 -4.30 -8.97
N PRO A 102 -12.85 -4.47 -10.28
CA PRO A 102 -12.36 -3.61 -11.36
C PRO A 102 -12.88 -2.16 -11.30
N ALA A 103 -13.82 -1.90 -10.42
CA ALA A 103 -14.12 -0.61 -9.83
C ALA A 103 -14.33 -0.89 -8.34
N ALA A 104 -13.77 -0.08 -7.44
CA ALA A 104 -14.20 -0.13 -6.04
C ALA A 104 -15.73 -0.06 -6.04
N PRO A 105 -16.46 -1.08 -5.55
CA PRO A 105 -17.88 -0.93 -5.34
C PRO A 105 -18.01 0.33 -4.49
N VAL A 106 -18.93 1.20 -4.85
CA VAL A 106 -19.42 2.19 -3.90
C VAL A 106 -20.00 1.38 -2.76
N ILE A 107 -19.18 1.09 -1.74
CA ILE A 107 -19.64 0.49 -0.51
C ILE A 107 -20.38 1.63 0.17
N GLU A 108 -21.67 1.75 -0.12
CA GLU A 108 -22.58 2.44 0.78
C GLU A 108 -22.47 1.69 2.12
N LEU A 109 -21.63 2.22 3.01
CA LEU A 109 -21.55 1.78 4.38
C LEU A 109 -22.87 2.14 5.04
N GLU A 110 -23.91 1.34 4.81
CA GLU A 110 -25.10 1.43 5.65
C GLU A 110 -24.65 1.18 7.09
N PRO A 111 -25.08 2.02 8.05
CA PRO A 111 -24.73 1.82 9.44
C PRO A 111 -25.17 0.42 9.84
N ARG A 112 -24.21 -0.44 10.23
CA ARG A 112 -24.52 -1.75 10.80
C ARG A 112 -25.61 -1.57 11.84
N ARG A 113 -26.79 -2.17 11.61
CA ARG A 113 -27.84 -2.25 12.63
C ARG A 113 -27.17 -2.80 13.89
N SER A 114 -27.20 -1.99 14.94
CA SER A 114 -26.66 -2.34 16.24
C SER A 114 -27.27 -3.68 16.66
N TRP A 115 -26.41 -4.66 16.96
CA TRP A 115 -26.85 -5.89 17.64
C TRP A 115 -27.15 -5.52 19.10
N ARG A 116 -28.35 -4.96 19.31
CA ARG A 116 -29.04 -4.93 20.60
C ARG A 116 -30.49 -5.33 20.35
N ALA A 117 -30.76 -6.62 20.50
CA ALA A 117 -32.03 -7.18 20.90
C ALA A 117 -31.73 -8.36 21.84
#